data_AF-A0A401PMU2-F1
#
_entry.id   AF-A0A401PMU2-F1
#
_cell.length_a   1.000
_cell.length_b   1.000
_cell.length_c   1.000
_cell.angle_alpha   90.00
_cell.angle_beta   90.00
_cell.angle_gamma   90.00
#
_symmetry.space_group_name_H-M   'P 1'
#
loop_
_entity.id
_entity.type
_entity.pdbx_description
1 polymer ?
#
loop_
_entity_poly.entity_id
_entity_poly.type
_entity_poly.pdbx_seq_one_letter_code
_entity_poly.pdbx_strand_id
1 'polypeptide(L)'
;MLVFLPTVQESNRNETLELIVKYQIFDVLKHPVIQHYIDLKWEKYGFFGACMILLLKFFFIITWTILLTVVDWKLRHIYSFPKDWWRVALSIVCLTELLEATFIQNELNNLAATKLYNQKFGFLYDCLVIALLLLVIITHLVNISLHTNYILSWLHVQCVAITLPPLNDVHTFSQRFFGPFLAMVSSIIPIIFKFLFIYIQFFLPFAFAYYVVFGGLEQLPEFNNIASCIFTVFRISIIDGYNYEAMYEKDPVMTFILVGSLIALEAILAVNLLIAMLTHAFNSDKGHLQEKLYMQRARILLYLEKYPYFSTKNNEVHNYIYAIADPIVAPYYKEENISKEEHYINTVVLEIKVSGTINF
;
A
#
# COMPACT_ATOMS: atom_id res chain seq x y z
N MET A 1 43.74 13.58 -27.95
CA MET A 1 43.44 12.21 -27.47
C MET A 1 43.72 12.18 -25.97
N LEU A 2 42.77 12.69 -25.18
CA LEU A 2 42.78 12.59 -23.72
C LEU A 2 41.53 11.81 -23.36
N VAL A 3 41.76 10.56 -22.99
CA VAL A 3 40.75 9.60 -22.56
C VAL A 3 40.17 10.13 -21.26
N PHE A 4 38.93 10.61 -21.30
CA PHE A 4 38.09 10.72 -20.12
C PHE A 4 37.83 9.30 -19.62
N LEU A 5 38.66 8.84 -18.68
CA LEU A 5 38.31 7.68 -17.87
C LEU A 5 37.12 8.09 -16.99
N PRO A 6 35.94 7.47 -17.11
CA PRO A 6 34.89 7.69 -16.14
C PRO A 6 35.40 7.17 -14.79
N THR A 7 35.37 8.04 -13.80
CA THR A 7 35.83 7.74 -12.44
C THR A 7 35.04 6.57 -11.86
N VAL A 8 35.74 5.46 -11.62
CA VAL A 8 35.27 4.21 -10.97
C VAL A 8 34.54 4.46 -9.63
N GLN A 9 34.71 5.64 -9.04
CA GLN A 9 34.10 6.03 -7.77
C GLN A 9 32.63 6.47 -7.87
N GLU A 10 32.13 6.89 -9.04
CA GLU A 10 30.69 7.23 -9.20
C GLU A 10 29.78 6.00 -9.20
N SER A 11 30.26 4.88 -9.74
CA SER A 11 29.49 3.63 -9.82
C SER A 11 29.24 2.96 -8.46
N ASN A 12 30.17 3.11 -7.50
CA ASN A 12 30.18 2.30 -6.26
C ASN A 12 29.31 2.90 -5.12
N ARG A 13 28.80 4.13 -5.28
CA ARG A 13 28.23 4.92 -4.16
C ARG A 13 26.72 4.76 -3.97
N ASN A 14 25.97 4.69 -5.06
CA ASN A 14 24.55 4.28 -4.99
C ASN A 14 24.43 2.78 -4.69
N GLU A 15 25.49 2.02 -5.00
CA GLU A 15 25.57 0.57 -4.81
C GLU A 15 25.38 0.16 -3.35
N THR A 16 25.89 0.92 -2.36
CA THR A 16 25.76 0.53 -0.94
C THR A 16 24.31 0.60 -0.44
N LEU A 17 23.60 1.71 -0.69
CA LEU A 17 22.18 1.83 -0.31
C LEU A 17 21.31 0.88 -1.14
N GLU A 18 21.63 0.72 -2.43
CA GLU A 18 20.97 -0.24 -3.32
C GLU A 18 21.13 -1.67 -2.82
N LEU A 19 22.32 -2.09 -2.39
CA LEU A 19 22.60 -3.40 -1.82
C LEU A 19 21.85 -3.62 -0.49
N ILE A 20 21.83 -2.62 0.41
CA ILE A 20 21.08 -2.69 1.67
C ILE A 20 19.58 -2.92 1.39
N VAL A 21 19.04 -2.18 0.43
CA VAL A 21 17.63 -2.29 0.03
C VAL A 21 17.33 -3.62 -0.68
N LYS A 22 18.22 -4.05 -1.58
CA LYS A 22 18.12 -5.27 -2.37
C LYS A 22 18.17 -6.53 -1.51
N TYR A 23 19.04 -6.56 -0.50
CA TYR A 23 19.16 -7.70 0.41
C TYR A 23 18.34 -7.56 1.69
N GLN A 24 17.57 -6.47 1.84
CA GLN A 24 16.76 -6.17 3.03
C GLN A 24 17.54 -6.30 4.35
N ILE A 25 18.76 -5.77 4.39
CA ILE A 25 19.66 -5.92 5.54
C ILE A 25 19.25 -4.92 6.62
N PHE A 26 18.28 -5.31 7.46
CA PHE A 26 17.74 -4.44 8.51
C PHE A 26 18.80 -4.05 9.56
N ASP A 27 19.78 -4.91 9.86
CA ASP A 27 20.81 -4.63 10.87
C ASP A 27 21.71 -3.45 10.50
N VAL A 28 22.08 -3.32 9.22
CA VAL A 28 22.87 -2.20 8.72
C VAL A 28 22.06 -0.91 8.70
N LEU A 29 20.75 -1.01 8.42
CA LEU A 29 19.84 0.12 8.41
C LEU A 29 19.62 0.71 9.81
N LYS A 30 19.82 -0.07 10.88
CA LYS A 30 19.76 0.43 12.27
C LYS A 30 20.95 1.32 12.63
N HIS A 31 22.03 1.30 11.85
CA HIS A 31 23.21 2.09 12.14
C HIS A 31 22.90 3.60 12.04
N PRO A 32 23.24 4.41 13.06
CA PRO A 32 22.84 5.83 13.13
C PRO A 32 23.34 6.64 11.93
N VAL A 33 24.51 6.30 11.38
CA VAL A 33 25.06 6.96 10.19
C VAL A 33 24.18 6.73 8.95
N ILE A 34 23.65 5.51 8.77
CA ILE A 34 22.80 5.18 7.61
C ILE A 34 21.44 5.86 7.75
N GLN A 35 20.87 5.90 8.96
CA GLN A 35 19.62 6.61 9.22
C GLN A 35 19.77 8.12 8.96
N HIS A 36 20.84 8.72 9.48
CA HIS A 36 21.13 10.14 9.26
C HIS A 36 21.33 10.46 7.78
N TYR A 37 22.02 9.58 7.03
CA TYR A 37 22.19 9.72 5.59
C TYR A 37 20.85 9.67 4.82
N ILE A 38 19.96 8.74 5.18
CA ILE A 38 18.61 8.66 4.60
C ILE A 38 17.79 9.91 4.93
N ASP A 39 17.87 10.40 6.17
CA ASP A 39 17.12 11.57 6.63
C ASP A 39 17.56 12.85 5.90
N LEU A 40 18.88 13.05 5.70
CA LEU A 40 19.42 14.17 4.92
C LEU A 40 18.91 14.17 3.47
N LYS A 41 18.89 13.00 2.82
CA LYS A 41 18.34 12.86 1.46
C LYS A 41 16.82 13.10 1.43
N TRP A 42 16.12 12.58 2.45
CA TRP A 42 14.68 12.71 2.56
C TRP A 42 14.23 14.16 2.71
N GLU A 43 14.94 14.93 3.54
CA GLU A 43 14.67 16.35 3.77
C GLU A 43 14.97 17.20 2.52
N LYS A 44 16.07 16.92 1.82
CA LYS A 44 16.48 17.73 0.67
C LYS A 44 15.62 17.52 -0.58
N TYR A 45 15.25 16.27 -0.91
CA TYR A 45 14.46 15.99 -2.12
C TYR A 45 13.51 14.80 -2.02
N GLY A 46 13.72 13.87 -1.07
CA GLY A 46 12.90 12.67 -0.96
C GLY A 46 11.42 12.96 -0.69
N PHE A 47 11.12 13.87 0.24
CA PHE A 47 9.74 14.25 0.57
C PHE A 47 9.02 14.90 -0.62
N PHE A 48 9.66 15.87 -1.26
CA PHE A 48 9.10 16.55 -2.43
C PHE A 48 8.88 15.59 -3.59
N GLY A 49 9.87 14.74 -3.90
CA GLY A 49 9.76 13.73 -4.95
C GLY A 49 8.64 12.72 -4.67
N ALA A 50 8.49 12.27 -3.42
CA ALA A 50 7.41 11.38 -3.02
C ALA A 50 6.02 12.03 -3.22
N CYS A 51 5.89 13.30 -2.87
CA CYS A 51 4.66 14.07 -3.09
C CYS A 51 4.33 14.21 -4.58
N MET A 52 5.32 14.55 -5.42
CA MET A 52 5.14 14.66 -6.87
C MET A 52 4.71 13.34 -7.51
N ILE A 53 5.33 12.23 -7.11
CA ILE A 53 4.93 10.88 -7.54
C ILE A 53 3.46 10.60 -7.16
N LEU A 54 3.05 10.98 -5.96
CA LEU A 54 1.67 10.80 -5.49
C LEU A 54 0.69 11.66 -6.30
N LEU A 55 1.04 12.90 -6.61
CA LEU A 55 0.18 13.79 -7.39
C LEU A 55 -0.04 13.23 -8.81
N LEU A 56 1.00 12.71 -9.45
CA LEU A 56 0.87 12.05 -10.75
C LEU A 56 -0.02 10.80 -10.70
N LYS A 57 0.01 10.04 -9.60
CA LYS A 57 -0.88 8.88 -9.41
C LYS A 57 -2.33 9.31 -9.19
N PHE A 58 -2.59 10.38 -8.45
CA PHE A 58 -3.93 10.93 -8.34
C PHE A 58 -4.45 11.46 -9.66
N PHE A 59 -3.59 12.14 -10.42
CA PHE A 59 -3.93 12.60 -11.76
C PHE A 59 -4.37 11.41 -12.63
N PHE A 60 -3.60 10.32 -12.66
CA PHE A 60 -3.95 9.07 -13.34
C PHE A 60 -5.32 8.51 -12.92
N ILE A 61 -5.59 8.41 -11.61
CA ILE A 61 -6.87 7.87 -11.13
C ILE A 61 -8.02 8.79 -11.55
N ILE A 62 -7.85 10.11 -11.44
CA ILE A 62 -8.89 11.09 -11.74
C ILE A 62 -9.19 11.10 -13.24
N THR A 63 -8.18 11.14 -14.11
CA THR A 63 -8.34 11.15 -15.58
C THR A 63 -9.09 9.92 -16.04
N TRP A 64 -8.67 8.74 -15.59
CA TRP A 64 -9.35 7.48 -15.91
C TRP A 64 -10.76 7.40 -15.32
N THR A 65 -10.98 7.85 -14.09
CA THR A 65 -12.32 7.84 -13.49
C THR A 65 -13.28 8.76 -14.26
N ILE A 66 -12.83 9.96 -14.63
CA ILE A 66 -13.61 10.90 -15.46
C ILE A 66 -13.96 10.25 -16.80
N LEU A 67 -12.97 9.67 -17.49
CA LEU A 67 -13.18 9.01 -18.79
C LEU A 67 -14.20 7.85 -18.68
N LEU A 68 -14.13 7.08 -17.60
CA LEU A 68 -14.94 5.89 -17.40
C LEU A 68 -16.34 6.14 -16.84
N THR A 69 -16.63 7.33 -16.27
CA THR A 69 -17.89 7.56 -15.56
C THR A 69 -18.72 8.73 -16.07
N VAL A 70 -18.10 9.79 -16.62
CA VAL A 70 -18.84 11.04 -16.94
C VAL A 70 -19.86 10.88 -18.06
N VAL A 71 -19.66 9.93 -18.97
CA VAL A 71 -20.57 9.70 -20.09
C VAL A 71 -21.47 8.50 -19.83
N ASP A 72 -22.77 8.73 -19.95
CA ASP A 72 -23.79 7.69 -19.85
C ASP A 72 -23.48 6.50 -20.76
N TRP A 73 -23.63 5.29 -20.21
CA TRP A 73 -23.30 4.05 -20.90
C TRP A 73 -24.05 3.87 -22.23
N LYS A 74 -25.30 4.37 -22.31
CA LYS A 74 -26.12 4.30 -23.52
C LYS A 74 -25.55 5.09 -24.69
N LEU A 75 -24.89 6.22 -24.40
CA LEU A 75 -24.41 7.19 -25.40
C LEU A 75 -22.89 7.12 -25.61
N ARG A 76 -22.17 6.27 -24.86
CA ARG A 76 -20.70 6.21 -24.87
C ARG A 76 -20.10 5.86 -26.23
N HIS A 77 -20.79 5.10 -27.07
CA HIS A 77 -20.30 4.73 -28.42
C HIS A 77 -20.56 5.81 -29.48
N ILE A 78 -21.36 6.83 -29.17
CA ILE A 78 -21.73 7.91 -30.09
C ILE A 78 -20.84 9.11 -29.79
N TYR A 79 -20.21 9.66 -30.84
CA TYR A 79 -19.38 10.87 -30.76
C TYR A 79 -20.05 11.98 -31.57
N SER A 80 -20.57 12.99 -30.87
CA SER A 80 -21.18 14.18 -31.46
C SER A 80 -20.20 15.36 -31.44
N PHE A 81 -19.52 15.58 -32.55
CA PHE A 81 -18.63 16.74 -32.71
C PHE A 81 -19.46 18.01 -33.00
N PRO A 82 -19.14 19.17 -32.39
CA PRO A 82 -17.91 19.48 -31.64
C PRO A 82 -18.00 19.20 -30.12
N LYS A 83 -19.17 18.90 -29.55
CA LYS A 83 -19.37 18.85 -28.08
C LYS A 83 -18.50 17.79 -27.38
N ASP A 84 -18.21 16.68 -28.06
CA ASP A 84 -17.50 15.52 -27.52
C ASP A 84 -15.97 15.51 -27.73
N TRP A 85 -15.38 16.62 -28.21
CA TRP A 85 -13.94 16.69 -28.51
C TRP A 85 -13.04 16.37 -27.30
N TRP A 86 -13.46 16.79 -26.10
CA TRP A 86 -12.74 16.59 -24.84
C TRP A 86 -12.57 15.12 -24.49
N ARG A 87 -13.49 14.24 -24.94
CA ARG A 87 -13.42 12.79 -24.70
C ARG A 87 -12.27 12.16 -25.46
N VAL A 88 -12.04 12.62 -26.70
CA VAL A 88 -10.90 12.18 -27.52
C VAL A 88 -9.60 12.68 -26.89
N ALA A 89 -9.54 13.95 -26.50
CA ALA A 89 -8.39 14.52 -25.82
C ALA A 89 -8.04 13.75 -24.52
N LEU A 90 -9.02 13.49 -23.66
CA LEU A 90 -8.84 12.70 -22.45
C LEU A 90 -8.41 11.26 -22.74
N SER A 91 -8.96 10.62 -23.78
CA SER A 91 -8.56 9.26 -24.15
C SER A 91 -7.10 9.19 -24.61
N ILE A 92 -6.61 10.22 -25.30
CA ILE A 92 -5.20 10.34 -25.70
C ILE A 92 -4.33 10.49 -24.44
N VAL A 93 -4.71 11.34 -23.49
CA VAL A 93 -4.00 11.52 -22.22
C VAL A 93 -3.93 10.20 -21.44
N CYS A 94 -5.05 9.48 -21.32
CA CYS A 94 -5.09 8.19 -20.63
C CYS A 94 -4.21 7.13 -21.33
N LEU A 95 -4.16 7.14 -22.66
CA LEU A 95 -3.28 6.25 -23.43
C LEU A 95 -1.81 6.59 -23.23
N THR A 96 -1.44 7.88 -23.21
CA THR A 96 -0.05 8.29 -22.94
C THR A 96 0.38 7.88 -21.53
N GLU A 97 -0.49 8.09 -20.53
CA GLU A 97 -0.23 7.67 -19.16
C GLU A 97 -0.09 6.14 -19.03
N LEU A 98 -0.90 5.37 -19.77
CA LEU A 98 -0.82 3.91 -19.77
C LEU A 98 0.51 3.42 -20.38
N LEU A 99 0.95 4.04 -21.48
CA LEU A 99 2.23 3.72 -22.12
C LEU A 99 3.40 3.98 -21.16
N GLU A 100 3.41 5.15 -20.49
CA GLU A 100 4.40 5.47 -19.47
C GLU A 100 4.40 4.44 -18.33
N ALA A 101 3.22 4.02 -17.86
CA ALA A 101 3.11 3.00 -16.81
C ALA A 101 3.71 1.65 -17.24
N THR A 102 3.40 1.18 -18.46
CA THR A 102 3.96 -0.08 -18.98
C THR A 102 5.47 -0.04 -19.18
N PHE A 103 6.00 1.09 -19.65
CA PHE A 103 7.44 1.27 -19.83
C PHE A 103 8.18 1.20 -18.48
N ILE A 104 7.69 1.95 -17.48
CA ILE A 104 8.26 1.97 -16.14
C ILE A 104 8.24 0.58 -15.51
N GLN A 105 7.18 -0.20 -15.74
CA GLN A 105 7.04 -1.54 -15.19
C GLN A 105 8.02 -2.54 -15.82
N ASN A 106 8.29 -2.42 -17.13
CA ASN A 106 9.31 -3.21 -17.80
C ASN A 106 10.73 -2.86 -17.33
N GLU A 107 11.01 -1.59 -17.08
CA GLU A 107 12.29 -1.15 -16.52
C GLU A 107 12.49 -1.66 -15.09
N LEU A 108 11.43 -1.68 -14.28
CA LEU A 108 11.47 -2.26 -12.93
C LEU A 108 11.67 -3.79 -12.95
N ASN A 109 11.07 -4.49 -13.90
CA ASN A 109 11.24 -5.95 -14.05
C ASN A 109 12.66 -6.38 -14.41
N ASN A 110 13.33 -5.61 -15.26
CA ASN A 110 14.71 -5.86 -15.64
C ASN A 110 15.66 -5.75 -14.42
N LEU A 111 15.27 -4.99 -13.40
CA LEU A 111 16.01 -4.87 -12.14
C LEU A 111 15.56 -5.93 -11.10
N ALA A 112 14.27 -6.29 -11.10
CA ALA A 112 13.67 -7.28 -10.20
C ALA A 112 13.99 -8.74 -10.54
N ALA A 113 14.72 -9.01 -11.63
CA ALA A 113 15.35 -10.31 -11.90
C ALA A 113 16.28 -10.77 -10.75
N THR A 114 16.59 -9.88 -9.81
CA THR A 114 17.21 -10.19 -8.52
C THR A 114 16.14 -10.46 -7.44
N LYS A 115 15.78 -11.75 -7.30
CA LYS A 115 14.83 -12.37 -6.36
C LYS A 115 14.43 -11.53 -5.12
N LEU A 116 13.22 -10.97 -5.15
CA LEU A 116 12.49 -10.49 -3.97
C LEU A 116 11.03 -10.94 -4.03
N TYR A 117 10.65 -11.82 -3.10
CA TYR A 117 9.35 -12.52 -3.06
C TYR A 117 8.17 -11.57 -2.75
N ASN A 118 8.35 -10.56 -1.90
CA ASN A 118 7.27 -9.63 -1.51
C ASN A 118 6.95 -8.52 -2.53
N GLN A 119 7.78 -8.33 -3.56
CA GLN A 119 7.48 -7.40 -4.67
C GLN A 119 6.55 -8.03 -5.73
N LYS A 120 6.38 -9.36 -5.72
CA LYS A 120 5.55 -10.06 -6.73
C LYS A 120 4.08 -9.70 -6.65
N PHE A 121 3.50 -9.52 -5.45
CA PHE A 121 2.07 -9.24 -5.32
C PHE A 121 1.67 -7.87 -5.87
N GLY A 122 2.40 -6.81 -5.48
CA GLY A 122 2.16 -5.46 -6.02
C GLY A 122 2.37 -5.40 -7.53
N PHE A 123 3.40 -6.09 -8.03
CA PHE A 123 3.63 -6.20 -9.47
C PHE A 123 2.50 -6.93 -10.21
N LEU A 124 2.07 -8.10 -9.70
CA LEU A 124 0.96 -8.87 -10.28
C LEU A 124 -0.32 -8.04 -10.31
N TYR A 125 -0.56 -7.27 -9.25
CA TYR A 125 -1.69 -6.37 -9.15
C TYR A 125 -1.61 -5.24 -10.19
N ASP A 126 -0.48 -4.55 -10.29
CA ASP A 126 -0.27 -3.49 -11.29
C ASP A 126 -0.45 -4.05 -12.72
N CYS A 127 0.05 -5.27 -12.99
CA CYS A 127 -0.20 -5.97 -14.26
C CYS A 127 -1.67 -6.28 -14.50
N LEU A 128 -2.40 -6.70 -13.47
CA LEU A 128 -3.84 -6.96 -13.54
C LEU A 128 -4.59 -5.68 -13.88
N VAL A 129 -4.30 -4.56 -13.21
CA VAL A 129 -4.92 -3.25 -13.50
C VAL A 129 -4.67 -2.83 -14.94
N ILE A 130 -3.42 -2.93 -15.42
CA ILE A 130 -3.06 -2.61 -16.81
C ILE A 130 -3.82 -3.52 -17.78
N ALA A 131 -3.90 -4.83 -17.51
CA ALA A 131 -4.63 -5.76 -18.36
C ALA A 131 -6.13 -5.44 -18.43
N LEU A 132 -6.74 -5.07 -17.30
CA LEU A 132 -8.13 -4.63 -17.24
C LEU A 132 -8.36 -3.32 -18.01
N LEU A 133 -7.46 -2.33 -17.89
CA LEU A 133 -7.55 -1.08 -18.65
C LEU A 133 -7.42 -1.32 -20.16
N LEU A 134 -6.52 -2.20 -20.58
CA LEU A 134 -6.40 -2.63 -21.98
C LEU A 134 -7.69 -3.31 -22.46
N LEU A 135 -8.28 -4.19 -21.65
CA LEU A 135 -9.55 -4.83 -21.97
C LEU A 135 -10.68 -3.80 -22.13
N VAL A 136 -10.71 -2.77 -21.27
CA VAL A 136 -11.68 -1.67 -21.37
C VAL A 136 -11.48 -0.86 -22.65
N ILE A 137 -10.24 -0.57 -23.05
CA ILE A 137 -9.95 0.10 -24.32
C ILE A 137 -10.39 -0.77 -25.50
N ILE A 138 -10.05 -2.06 -25.51
CA ILE A 138 -10.42 -2.99 -26.59
C ILE A 138 -11.94 -3.08 -26.71
N THR A 139 -12.65 -3.31 -25.61
CA THR A 139 -14.12 -3.39 -25.62
C THR A 139 -14.76 -2.08 -26.07
N HIS A 140 -14.18 -0.92 -25.73
CA HIS A 140 -14.64 0.38 -26.20
C HIS A 140 -14.47 0.54 -27.72
N LEU A 141 -13.29 0.19 -28.26
CA LEU A 141 -13.00 0.26 -29.69
C LEU A 141 -13.93 -0.65 -30.49
N VAL A 142 -14.12 -1.90 -30.03
CA VAL A 142 -15.02 -2.85 -30.69
C VAL A 142 -16.48 -2.35 -30.65
N ASN A 143 -16.91 -1.75 -29.53
CA ASN A 143 -18.25 -1.18 -29.40
C ASN A 143 -18.47 0.02 -30.34
N ILE A 144 -17.44 0.84 -30.57
CA ILE A 144 -17.50 1.91 -31.58
C ILE A 144 -17.58 1.31 -32.98
N SER A 145 -16.68 0.40 -33.36
CA SER A 145 -16.60 -0.10 -34.75
C SER A 145 -17.83 -0.86 -35.22
N LEU A 146 -18.54 -1.55 -34.31
CA LEU A 146 -19.69 -2.38 -34.65
C LEU A 146 -21.05 -1.67 -34.49
N HIS A 147 -21.06 -0.39 -34.08
CA HIS A 147 -22.20 0.54 -34.10
C HIS A 147 -23.63 -0.01 -33.87
N THR A 148 -23.90 -1.03 -33.04
CA THR A 148 -25.32 -1.47 -32.84
C THR A 148 -25.60 -2.50 -31.73
N ASN A 149 -24.60 -3.20 -31.18
CA ASN A 149 -24.90 -4.36 -30.32
C ASN A 149 -25.05 -3.98 -28.84
N TYR A 150 -26.28 -4.01 -28.32
CA TYR A 150 -26.62 -3.85 -26.90
C TYR A 150 -25.75 -4.73 -25.98
N ILE A 151 -25.48 -5.96 -26.43
CA ILE A 151 -24.68 -6.95 -25.68
C ILE A 151 -23.23 -6.47 -25.50
N LEU A 152 -22.62 -5.89 -26.53
CA LEU A 152 -21.24 -5.40 -26.44
C LEU A 152 -21.12 -4.18 -25.54
N SER A 153 -22.10 -3.27 -25.61
CA SER A 153 -22.17 -2.12 -24.70
C SER A 153 -22.32 -2.57 -23.24
N TRP A 154 -23.17 -3.58 -22.99
CA TRP A 154 -23.32 -4.17 -21.67
C TRP A 154 -22.04 -4.84 -21.15
N LEU A 155 -21.35 -5.63 -21.99
CA LEU A 155 -20.06 -6.24 -21.64
C LEU A 155 -18.99 -5.19 -21.33
N HIS A 156 -18.95 -4.09 -22.09
CA HIS A 156 -18.04 -2.98 -21.81
C HIS A 156 -18.34 -2.38 -20.43
N VAL A 157 -19.61 -2.14 -20.08
CA VAL A 157 -20.00 -1.65 -18.75
C VAL A 157 -19.57 -2.60 -17.64
N GLN A 158 -19.71 -3.92 -17.82
CA GLN A 158 -19.23 -4.90 -16.85
C GLN A 158 -17.70 -4.83 -16.69
N CYS A 159 -16.96 -4.71 -17.79
CA CYS A 159 -15.50 -4.56 -17.74
C CYS A 159 -15.11 -3.27 -17.01
N VAL A 160 -15.79 -2.16 -17.28
CA VAL A 160 -15.58 -0.88 -16.58
C VAL A 160 -15.87 -1.03 -15.09
N ALA A 161 -16.99 -1.65 -14.72
CA ALA A 161 -17.37 -1.86 -13.32
C ALA A 161 -16.37 -2.74 -12.56
N ILE A 162 -15.79 -3.74 -13.20
CA ILE A 162 -14.71 -4.58 -12.63
C ILE A 162 -13.39 -3.81 -12.52
N THR A 163 -13.13 -2.88 -13.45
CA THR A 163 -11.86 -2.13 -13.52
C THR A 163 -11.82 -0.93 -12.58
N LEU A 164 -12.97 -0.33 -12.26
CA LEU A 164 -13.04 0.85 -11.39
C LEU A 164 -12.54 0.62 -9.95
N PRO A 165 -12.96 -0.46 -9.23
CA PRO A 165 -12.45 -0.73 -7.88
C PRO A 165 -10.93 -0.88 -7.81
N PRO A 166 -10.28 -1.69 -8.68
CA PRO A 166 -8.83 -1.84 -8.61
C PRO A 166 -8.05 -0.64 -9.17
N LEU A 167 -8.69 0.21 -9.99
CA LEU A 167 -8.11 1.47 -10.46
C LEU A 167 -8.06 2.51 -9.33
N ASN A 168 -9.12 2.59 -8.52
CA ASN A 168 -9.19 3.48 -7.35
C ASN A 168 -8.37 2.95 -6.17
N ASP A 169 -7.42 2.06 -6.41
CA ASP A 169 -6.76 1.35 -5.34
C ASP A 169 -5.83 2.27 -4.54
N VAL A 170 -6.33 2.55 -3.35
CA VAL A 170 -5.66 3.18 -2.23
C VAL A 170 -4.41 2.37 -1.83
N HIS A 171 -4.24 1.11 -2.22
CA HIS A 171 -3.07 0.29 -1.90
C HIS A 171 -1.78 0.83 -2.51
N THR A 172 -1.75 1.29 -3.77
CA THR A 172 -0.52 1.88 -4.35
C THR A 172 -0.24 3.28 -3.79
N PHE A 173 -1.30 4.02 -3.43
CA PHE A 173 -1.24 5.26 -2.65
C PHE A 173 -0.68 5.00 -1.22
N SER A 174 -1.11 3.91 -0.61
CA SER A 174 -0.81 3.54 0.76
C SER A 174 0.58 2.91 0.86
N GLN A 175 1.07 2.14 -0.12
CA GLN A 175 2.40 1.52 -0.07
C GLN A 175 3.54 2.54 -0.05
N ARG A 176 3.29 3.78 -0.49
CA ARG A 176 4.30 4.84 -0.56
C ARG A 176 4.21 5.81 0.62
N PHE A 177 3.01 6.13 1.12
CA PHE A 177 2.80 7.03 2.26
C PHE A 177 2.54 6.32 3.59
N PHE A 178 1.75 5.25 3.59
CA PHE A 178 1.45 4.40 4.73
C PHE A 178 2.22 3.08 4.70
N GLY A 179 3.24 2.94 3.85
CA GLY A 179 3.78 1.60 3.56
C GLY A 179 4.27 0.79 4.76
N PRO A 180 4.65 1.38 5.90
CA PRO A 180 4.94 0.62 7.12
C PRO A 180 3.67 0.15 7.86
N PHE A 181 2.59 0.93 7.80
CA PHE A 181 1.25 0.49 8.17
C PHE A 181 0.71 -0.59 7.21
N LEU A 182 0.96 -0.49 5.91
CA LEU A 182 0.61 -1.56 4.96
C LEU A 182 1.49 -2.81 5.10
N ALA A 183 2.75 -2.65 5.50
CA ALA A 183 3.62 -3.77 5.83
C ALA A 183 3.17 -4.46 7.13
N MET A 184 2.46 -3.74 8.01
CA MET A 184 1.72 -4.34 9.12
C MET A 184 0.43 -5.01 8.63
N VAL A 185 -0.32 -4.41 7.72
CA VAL A 185 -1.51 -5.06 7.13
C VAL A 185 -1.12 -6.34 6.39
N SER A 186 0.01 -6.36 5.68
CA SER A 186 0.46 -7.55 4.94
C SER A 186 0.91 -8.70 5.85
N SER A 187 1.40 -8.41 7.06
CA SER A 187 1.66 -9.44 8.08
C SER A 187 0.36 -9.92 8.75
N ILE A 188 -0.67 -9.08 8.76
CA ILE A 188 -2.02 -9.41 9.24
C ILE A 188 -2.81 -10.29 8.26
N ILE A 189 -2.62 -10.13 6.93
CA ILE A 189 -3.33 -10.91 5.89
C ILE A 189 -3.36 -12.43 6.18
N PRO A 190 -2.24 -13.13 6.45
CA PRO A 190 -2.29 -14.57 6.73
C PRO A 190 -3.07 -14.92 8.00
N ILE A 191 -3.18 -13.99 8.96
CA ILE A 191 -4.00 -14.15 10.17
C ILE A 191 -5.48 -14.04 9.81
N ILE A 192 -5.85 -13.10 8.94
CA ILE A 192 -7.22 -12.98 8.42
C ILE A 192 -7.62 -14.26 7.67
N PHE A 193 -6.74 -14.84 6.84
CA PHE A 193 -7.06 -16.11 6.15
C PHE A 193 -7.27 -17.27 7.11
N LYS A 194 -6.44 -17.38 8.17
CA LYS A 194 -6.62 -18.40 9.22
C LYS A 194 -7.95 -18.20 9.96
N PHE A 195 -8.27 -16.94 10.29
CA PHE A 195 -9.56 -16.60 10.89
C PHE A 195 -10.73 -16.96 9.98
N LEU A 196 -10.68 -16.56 8.71
CA LEU A 196 -11.73 -16.81 7.72
C LEU A 196 -11.95 -18.31 7.54
N PHE A 197 -10.88 -19.11 7.55
CA PHE A 197 -10.98 -20.57 7.49
C PHE A 197 -11.75 -21.14 8.69
N ILE A 198 -11.43 -20.69 9.91
CA ILE A 198 -12.15 -21.10 11.13
C ILE A 198 -13.60 -20.59 11.09
N TYR A 199 -13.81 -19.33 10.70
CA TYR A 199 -15.13 -18.72 10.61
C TYR A 199 -16.04 -19.45 9.63
N ILE A 200 -15.55 -19.78 8.43
CA ILE A 200 -16.31 -20.52 7.40
C ILE A 200 -16.75 -21.90 7.90
N GLN A 201 -15.94 -22.58 8.72
CA GLN A 201 -16.29 -23.88 9.29
C GLN A 201 -17.49 -23.82 10.24
N PHE A 202 -17.70 -22.70 10.93
CA PHE A 202 -18.89 -22.47 11.76
C PHE A 202 -20.03 -21.89 10.93
N PHE A 203 -19.73 -20.92 10.07
CA PHE A 203 -20.72 -20.17 9.28
C PHE A 203 -21.49 -21.04 8.27
N LEU A 204 -20.81 -21.94 7.53
CA LEU A 204 -21.47 -22.78 6.53
C LEU A 204 -22.54 -23.71 7.13
N PRO A 205 -22.28 -24.44 8.22
CA PRO A 205 -23.32 -25.22 8.91
C PRO A 205 -24.55 -24.40 9.30
N PHE A 206 -24.35 -23.17 9.80
CA PHE A 206 -25.46 -22.26 10.08
C PHE A 206 -26.24 -21.94 8.81
N ALA A 207 -25.57 -21.53 7.73
CA ALA A 207 -26.24 -21.22 6.46
C ALA A 207 -27.09 -22.39 5.93
N PHE A 208 -26.60 -23.64 6.08
CA PHE A 208 -27.40 -24.82 5.72
C PHE A 208 -28.56 -25.08 6.69
N ALA A 209 -28.40 -24.82 7.99
CA ALA A 209 -29.50 -24.94 8.95
C ALA A 209 -30.64 -23.96 8.63
N TYR A 210 -30.32 -22.72 8.27
CA TYR A 210 -31.29 -21.74 7.78
C TYR A 210 -31.99 -22.22 6.50
N TYR A 211 -31.24 -22.78 5.55
CA TYR A 211 -31.81 -23.32 4.32
C TYR A 211 -32.77 -24.49 4.58
N VAL A 212 -32.45 -25.38 5.52
CA VAL A 212 -33.31 -26.52 5.86
C VAL A 212 -34.62 -26.07 6.53
N VAL A 213 -34.57 -25.04 7.36
CA VAL A 213 -35.74 -24.57 8.13
C VAL A 213 -36.63 -23.63 7.31
N PHE A 214 -36.03 -22.70 6.57
CA PHE A 214 -36.74 -21.63 5.88
C PHE A 214 -36.74 -21.74 4.35
N GLY A 215 -36.04 -22.73 3.79
CA GLY A 215 -35.97 -22.93 2.34
C GLY A 215 -37.29 -23.40 1.73
N GLY A 216 -37.60 -22.88 0.54
CA GLY A 216 -38.80 -23.27 -0.22
C GLY A 216 -40.10 -22.59 0.20
N LEU A 217 -40.02 -21.56 1.04
CA LEU A 217 -41.18 -20.77 1.49
C LEU A 217 -41.42 -19.57 0.57
N GLU A 218 -42.65 -19.40 0.09
CA GLU A 218 -43.02 -18.28 -0.79
C GLU A 218 -42.89 -16.91 -0.12
N GLN A 219 -43.13 -16.85 1.20
CA GLN A 219 -42.99 -15.63 2.01
C GLN A 219 -41.52 -15.21 2.21
N LEU A 220 -40.58 -16.13 1.97
CA LEU A 220 -39.15 -15.96 2.23
C LEU A 220 -38.32 -16.29 0.97
N PRO A 221 -38.44 -15.47 -0.09
CA PRO A 221 -37.76 -15.71 -1.36
C PRO A 221 -36.23 -15.69 -1.23
N GLU A 222 -35.71 -15.04 -0.20
CA GLU A 222 -34.28 -14.94 0.13
C GLU A 222 -33.64 -16.30 0.44
N PHE A 223 -34.42 -17.26 0.94
CA PHE A 223 -33.95 -18.59 1.35
C PHE A 223 -34.19 -19.68 0.29
N ASN A 224 -34.85 -19.36 -0.83
CA ASN A 224 -35.22 -20.36 -1.84
C ASN A 224 -34.03 -20.96 -2.60
N ASN A 225 -32.97 -20.17 -2.81
CA ASN A 225 -31.74 -20.64 -3.43
C ASN A 225 -30.63 -20.71 -2.37
N ILE A 226 -29.83 -21.77 -2.36
CA ILE A 226 -28.69 -21.95 -1.45
C ILE A 226 -27.74 -20.74 -1.51
N ALA A 227 -27.47 -20.21 -2.71
CA ALA A 227 -26.60 -19.04 -2.87
C ALA A 227 -27.20 -17.78 -2.22
N SER A 228 -28.49 -17.55 -2.43
CA SER A 228 -29.23 -16.44 -1.82
C SER A 228 -29.33 -16.60 -0.31
N CYS A 229 -29.51 -17.83 0.18
CA CYS A 229 -29.56 -18.16 1.61
C CYS A 229 -28.21 -17.87 2.28
N ILE A 230 -27.10 -18.35 1.72
CA ILE A 230 -25.75 -18.08 2.24
C ILE A 230 -25.48 -16.57 2.30
N PHE A 231 -25.85 -15.84 1.24
CA PHE A 231 -25.70 -14.39 1.22
C PHE A 231 -26.61 -13.69 2.26
N THR A 232 -27.83 -14.17 2.45
CA THR A 232 -28.77 -13.63 3.44
C THR A 232 -28.31 -13.88 4.86
N VAL A 233 -27.79 -15.08 5.16
CA VAL A 233 -27.19 -15.40 6.47
C VAL A 233 -25.93 -14.58 6.73
N PHE A 234 -25.12 -14.31 5.70
CA PHE A 234 -24.02 -13.36 5.79
C PHE A 234 -24.49 -11.91 5.99
N ARG A 235 -25.68 -11.55 5.50
CA ARG A 235 -26.26 -10.22 5.79
C ARG A 235 -26.72 -10.16 7.24
N ILE A 236 -27.42 -11.18 7.73
CA ILE A 236 -27.83 -11.32 9.13
C ILE A 236 -26.62 -11.11 10.06
N SER A 237 -25.44 -11.59 9.67
CA SER A 237 -24.23 -11.49 10.48
C SER A 237 -23.57 -10.11 10.60
N ILE A 238 -23.92 -9.18 9.71
CA ILE A 238 -23.28 -7.86 9.63
C ILE A 238 -24.31 -6.73 9.82
N ILE A 239 -25.52 -6.91 9.29
CA ILE A 239 -26.55 -5.88 9.23
C ILE A 239 -27.90 -6.50 9.61
N ASP A 240 -28.56 -5.89 10.57
CA ASP A 240 -29.94 -6.23 10.92
C ASP A 240 -30.92 -5.63 9.88
N GLY A 241 -31.16 -6.39 8.81
CA GLY A 241 -31.95 -5.95 7.65
C GLY A 241 -32.56 -7.11 6.85
N TYR A 242 -33.14 -8.08 7.54
CA TYR A 242 -33.75 -9.29 6.99
C TYR A 242 -35.19 -9.45 7.50
N ASN A 243 -35.98 -10.31 6.85
CA ASN A 243 -37.39 -10.48 7.18
C ASN A 243 -37.60 -11.39 8.41
N TYR A 244 -37.25 -10.88 9.59
CA TYR A 244 -37.36 -11.59 10.87
C TYR A 244 -38.81 -12.01 11.17
N GLU A 245 -39.78 -11.12 10.93
CA GLU A 245 -41.19 -11.38 11.23
C GLU A 245 -41.72 -12.60 10.46
N ALA A 246 -41.40 -12.71 9.16
CA ALA A 246 -41.82 -13.86 8.37
C ALA A 246 -41.15 -15.18 8.82
N MET A 247 -39.92 -15.11 9.36
CA MET A 247 -39.26 -16.28 9.95
C MET A 247 -39.94 -16.68 11.27
N TYR A 248 -40.23 -15.69 12.11
CA TYR A 248 -40.89 -15.88 13.39
C TYR A 248 -42.30 -16.46 13.23
N GLU A 249 -43.09 -15.97 12.28
CA GLU A 249 -44.42 -16.50 11.95
C GLU A 249 -44.36 -17.98 11.54
N LYS A 250 -43.27 -18.41 10.88
CA LYS A 250 -43.11 -19.78 10.43
C LYS A 250 -42.72 -20.75 11.54
N ASP A 251 -41.67 -20.42 12.27
CA ASP A 251 -41.19 -21.21 13.40
C ASP A 251 -40.52 -20.29 14.43
N PRO A 252 -41.25 -19.86 15.46
CA PRO A 252 -40.73 -18.97 16.50
C PRO A 252 -39.51 -19.55 17.21
N VAL A 253 -39.54 -20.86 17.51
CA VAL A 253 -38.53 -21.50 18.35
C VAL A 253 -37.22 -21.62 17.58
N MET A 254 -37.28 -22.14 16.35
CA MET A 254 -36.09 -22.31 15.54
C MET A 254 -35.52 -20.97 15.09
N THR A 255 -36.37 -19.96 14.86
CA THR A 255 -35.93 -18.58 14.58
C THR A 255 -35.10 -18.03 15.73
N PHE A 256 -35.58 -18.13 16.97
CA PHE A 256 -34.81 -17.68 18.14
C PHE A 256 -33.49 -18.43 18.30
N ILE A 257 -33.50 -19.76 18.12
CA ILE A 257 -32.30 -20.57 18.29
C ILE A 257 -31.26 -20.19 17.22
N LEU A 258 -31.64 -20.18 15.94
CA LEU A 258 -30.72 -19.92 14.84
C LEU A 258 -30.19 -18.49 14.87
N VAL A 259 -31.08 -17.49 14.97
CA VAL A 259 -30.69 -16.07 15.00
C VAL A 259 -29.91 -15.75 16.27
N GLY A 260 -30.41 -16.17 17.43
CA GLY A 260 -29.77 -15.89 18.72
C GLY A 260 -28.40 -16.54 18.84
N SER A 261 -28.25 -17.79 18.42
CA SER A 261 -26.95 -18.49 18.49
C SER A 261 -25.95 -18.00 17.44
N LEU A 262 -26.40 -17.60 16.24
CA LEU A 262 -25.54 -17.00 15.22
C LEU A 262 -24.97 -15.66 15.70
N ILE A 263 -25.84 -14.77 16.19
CA ILE A 263 -25.43 -13.46 16.73
C ILE A 263 -24.51 -13.64 17.94
N ALA A 264 -24.82 -14.59 18.83
CA ALA A 264 -23.96 -14.88 19.98
C ALA A 264 -22.57 -15.38 19.54
N LEU A 265 -22.50 -16.29 18.57
CA LEU A 265 -21.24 -16.79 18.02
C LEU A 265 -20.43 -15.64 17.40
N GLU A 266 -21.08 -14.73 16.70
CA GLU A 266 -20.40 -13.62 16.04
C GLU A 266 -19.92 -12.56 17.00
N ALA A 267 -20.79 -12.09 17.89
CA ALA A 267 -20.49 -11.02 18.84
C ALA A 267 -19.51 -11.48 19.93
N ILE A 268 -19.62 -12.74 20.41
CA ILE A 268 -18.82 -13.23 21.53
C ILE A 268 -17.55 -13.90 21.05
N LEU A 269 -17.60 -14.73 20.01
CA LEU A 269 -16.47 -15.54 19.59
C LEU A 269 -15.73 -14.90 18.41
N ALA A 270 -16.43 -14.63 17.30
CA ALA A 270 -15.78 -14.27 16.04
C ALA A 270 -15.10 -12.89 16.11
N VAL A 271 -15.82 -11.85 16.53
CA VAL A 271 -15.29 -10.48 16.62
C VAL A 271 -14.19 -10.38 17.68
N ASN A 272 -14.40 -10.94 18.87
CA ASN A 272 -13.41 -10.85 19.96
C ASN A 272 -12.12 -11.62 19.64
N LEU A 273 -12.22 -12.80 19.03
CA LEU A 273 -11.06 -13.58 18.61
C LEU A 273 -10.31 -12.87 17.47
N LEU A 274 -11.04 -12.28 16.51
CA LEU A 274 -10.42 -11.48 15.44
C LEU A 274 -9.68 -10.26 16.03
N ILE A 275 -10.31 -9.50 16.92
CA ILE A 275 -9.68 -8.34 17.58
C ILE A 275 -8.42 -8.76 18.34
N ALA A 276 -8.46 -9.87 19.09
CA ALA A 276 -7.30 -10.37 19.83
C ALA A 276 -6.13 -10.72 18.91
N MET A 277 -6.40 -11.42 17.81
CA MET A 277 -5.37 -11.78 16.83
C MET A 277 -4.81 -10.56 16.10
N LEU A 278 -5.65 -9.60 15.72
CA LEU A 278 -5.23 -8.33 15.12
C LEU A 278 -4.36 -7.52 16.09
N THR A 279 -4.75 -7.45 17.35
CA THR A 279 -4.00 -6.72 18.40
C THR A 279 -2.61 -7.33 18.61
N HIS A 280 -2.52 -8.67 18.68
CA HIS A 280 -1.25 -9.36 18.79
C HIS A 280 -0.36 -9.10 17.57
N ALA A 281 -0.90 -9.22 16.37
CA ALA A 281 -0.16 -8.97 15.12
C ALA A 281 0.39 -7.54 15.05
N PHE A 282 -0.45 -6.56 15.38
CA PHE A 282 -0.07 -5.16 15.39
C PHE A 282 1.05 -4.89 16.41
N ASN A 283 0.94 -5.43 17.63
CA ASN A 283 1.95 -5.24 18.66
C ASN A 283 3.27 -5.94 18.33
N SER A 284 3.22 -7.13 17.72
CA SER A 284 4.42 -7.86 17.30
C SER A 284 5.23 -7.09 16.24
N ASP A 285 4.56 -6.36 15.34
CA ASP A 285 5.22 -5.65 14.25
C ASP A 285 5.70 -4.23 14.63
N LYS A 286 5.23 -3.65 15.75
CA LYS A 286 5.64 -2.30 16.20
C LYS A 286 7.15 -2.17 16.37
N GLY A 287 7.81 -3.19 16.92
CA GLY A 287 9.27 -3.18 17.14
C GLY A 287 10.07 -3.06 15.83
N HIS A 288 9.53 -3.54 14.72
CA HIS A 288 10.16 -3.51 13.40
C HIS A 288 9.64 -2.37 12.50
N LEU A 289 8.70 -1.56 12.99
CA LEU A 289 8.05 -0.53 12.18
C LEU A 289 9.03 0.53 11.71
N GLN A 290 9.91 1.00 12.60
CA GLN A 290 10.92 2.01 12.28
C GLN A 290 11.89 1.49 11.22
N GLU A 291 12.31 0.24 11.33
CA GLU A 291 13.20 -0.40 10.36
C GLU A 291 12.53 -0.53 8.98
N LYS A 292 11.25 -0.93 8.96
CA LYS A 292 10.43 -0.98 7.74
C LYS A 292 10.22 0.42 7.12
N LEU A 293 10.02 1.47 7.95
CA LEU A 293 9.93 2.88 7.54
C LEU A 293 11.18 3.34 6.80
N TYR A 294 12.35 3.18 7.42
CA TYR A 294 13.63 3.59 6.83
C TYR A 294 13.93 2.79 5.55
N MET A 295 13.61 1.50 5.53
CA MET A 295 13.77 0.63 4.36
C MET A 295 12.94 1.13 3.18
N GLN A 296 11.72 1.59 3.47
CA GLN A 296 10.84 2.13 2.44
C GLN A 296 11.26 3.52 1.96
N ARG A 297 11.69 4.41 2.87
CA ARG A 297 12.28 5.70 2.48
C ARG A 297 13.46 5.50 1.54
N ALA A 298 14.35 4.56 1.88
CA ALA A 298 15.50 4.21 1.03
C ALA A 298 15.07 3.73 -0.36
N ARG A 299 14.03 2.88 -0.48
CA ARG A 299 13.48 2.47 -1.78
C ARG A 299 12.96 3.63 -2.61
N ILE A 300 12.24 4.56 -1.99
CA ILE A 300 11.69 5.74 -2.67
C ILE A 300 12.82 6.64 -3.15
N LEU A 301 13.85 6.86 -2.32
CA LEU A 301 15.02 7.64 -2.70
C LEU A 301 15.74 7.05 -3.91
N LEU A 302 16.03 5.73 -3.89
CA LEU A 302 16.66 5.04 -5.02
C LEU A 302 15.78 5.09 -6.28
N TYR A 303 14.45 5.03 -6.13
CA TYR A 303 13.52 5.18 -7.25
C TYR A 303 13.57 6.59 -7.83
N LEU A 304 13.58 7.62 -6.98
CA LEU A 304 13.66 9.02 -7.39
C LEU A 304 14.98 9.31 -8.11
N GLU A 305 16.09 8.78 -7.62
CA GLU A 305 17.44 8.98 -8.16
C GLU A 305 17.62 8.52 -9.62
N LYS A 306 16.71 7.68 -10.13
CA LYS A 306 16.67 7.31 -11.56
C LYS A 306 16.30 8.47 -12.47
N TYR A 307 15.51 9.42 -11.97
CA TYR A 307 15.13 10.58 -12.76
C TYR A 307 16.25 11.63 -12.74
N PRO A 308 16.60 12.23 -13.90
CA PRO A 308 17.72 13.16 -14.01
C PRO A 308 17.69 14.30 -13.00
N TYR A 309 16.52 14.88 -12.74
CA TYR A 309 16.34 15.99 -11.79
C TYR A 309 16.78 15.62 -10.36
N PHE A 310 16.37 14.46 -9.86
CA PHE A 310 16.72 14.01 -8.51
C PHE A 310 18.14 13.44 -8.45
N SER A 311 18.66 12.91 -9.55
CA SER A 311 20.09 12.53 -9.66
C SER A 311 21.01 13.73 -9.45
N THR A 312 20.70 14.88 -10.07
CA THR A 312 21.45 16.13 -9.83
C THR A 312 21.38 16.55 -8.37
N LYS A 313 20.20 16.47 -7.74
CA LYS A 313 20.02 16.79 -6.32
C LYS A 313 20.79 15.85 -5.41
N ASN A 314 20.81 14.55 -5.71
CA ASN A 314 21.62 13.56 -5.00
C ASN A 314 23.11 13.92 -5.04
N ASN A 315 23.63 14.36 -6.19
CA ASN A 315 25.01 14.82 -6.32
C ASN A 315 25.29 16.08 -5.48
N GLU A 316 24.36 17.03 -5.42
CA GLU A 316 24.46 18.20 -4.51
C GLU A 316 24.51 17.77 -3.03
N VAL A 317 23.71 16.79 -2.62
CA VAL A 317 23.72 16.25 -1.25
C VAL A 317 25.06 15.58 -0.96
N HIS A 318 25.58 14.79 -1.89
CA HIS A 318 26.89 14.16 -1.73
C HIS A 318 28.01 15.19 -1.60
N ASN A 319 28.05 16.20 -2.47
CA ASN A 319 29.05 17.26 -2.39
C ASN A 319 28.98 18.02 -1.06
N TYR A 320 27.78 18.23 -0.53
CA TYR A 320 27.58 18.81 0.79
C TYR A 320 28.12 17.91 1.91
N ILE A 321 27.86 16.60 1.86
CA ILE A 321 28.39 15.65 2.85
C ILE A 321 29.92 15.61 2.78
N TYR A 322 30.50 15.57 1.58
CA TYR A 322 31.94 15.61 1.40
C TYR A 322 32.55 16.91 1.94
N ALA A 323 31.90 18.06 1.76
CA ALA A 323 32.38 19.33 2.30
C ALA A 323 32.36 19.38 3.84
N ILE A 324 31.46 18.65 4.50
CA ILE A 324 31.37 18.56 5.97
C ILE A 324 32.29 17.48 6.54
N ALA A 325 32.44 16.37 5.80
CA ALA A 325 33.28 15.24 6.17
C ALA A 325 34.75 15.41 5.72
N ASP A 326 35.08 16.50 5.01
CA ASP A 326 36.45 16.84 4.67
C ASP A 326 37.22 17.13 5.98
N PRO A 327 38.30 16.39 6.28
CA PRO A 327 39.12 16.63 7.47
C PRO A 327 39.69 18.05 7.55
N ILE A 328 39.64 18.82 6.45
CA ILE A 328 40.11 20.21 6.39
C ILE A 328 39.08 21.21 6.96
N VAL A 329 37.78 20.88 7.01
CA VAL A 329 36.70 21.82 7.39
C VAL A 329 36.11 21.54 8.78
N ALA A 330 36.23 20.33 9.33
CA ALA A 330 35.90 20.07 10.73
C ALA A 330 36.83 19.00 11.34
N PRO A 331 37.40 19.21 12.53
CA PRO A 331 38.13 18.17 13.24
C PRO A 331 37.13 17.13 13.74
N TYR A 332 36.81 16.14 12.90
CA TYR A 332 36.15 14.89 13.31
C TYR A 332 37.18 13.93 13.95
N TYR A 333 37.98 14.49 14.85
CA TYR A 333 38.27 13.88 16.13
C TYR A 333 37.76 14.89 17.15
N LYS A 334 36.54 14.70 17.63
CA LYS A 334 36.31 15.02 19.03
C LYS A 334 37.22 14.05 19.78
N GLU A 335 38.42 14.51 20.13
CA GLU A 335 39.00 14.14 21.41
C GLU A 335 38.00 14.60 22.48
N GLU A 336 36.92 13.84 22.65
CA GLU A 336 36.11 13.94 23.85
C GLU A 336 36.99 13.47 25.00
N ASN A 337 37.44 14.46 25.76
CA ASN A 337 37.44 14.40 27.21
C ASN A 337 38.38 13.39 27.85
N ILE A 338 39.70 13.62 27.72
CA ILE A 338 40.63 13.15 28.76
C ILE A 338 41.26 14.32 29.53
N SER A 339 41.37 15.54 28.99
CA SER A 339 42.06 16.63 29.70
C SER A 339 41.17 17.69 30.38
N LYS A 340 39.90 17.85 29.97
CA LYS A 340 39.01 18.88 30.56
C LYS A 340 38.08 18.34 31.65
N GLU A 341 37.64 17.08 31.55
CA GLU A 341 36.92 16.43 32.65
C GLU A 341 37.85 16.10 33.82
N GLU A 342 39.12 15.73 33.58
CA GLU A 342 40.10 15.62 34.68
C GLU A 342 40.36 16.96 35.36
N HIS A 343 40.34 18.09 34.65
CA HIS A 343 40.52 19.39 35.30
C HIS A 343 39.28 19.83 36.09
N TYR A 344 38.06 19.58 35.60
CA TYR A 344 36.83 19.92 36.33
C TYR A 344 36.57 18.98 37.52
N ILE A 345 36.83 17.68 37.36
CA ILE A 345 36.72 16.70 38.45
C ILE A 345 37.83 16.93 39.48
N ASN A 346 39.08 17.23 39.09
CA ASN A 346 40.11 17.57 40.08
C ASN A 346 39.86 18.91 40.77
N THR A 347 39.24 19.89 40.09
CA THR A 347 38.87 21.17 40.74
C THR A 347 37.70 20.99 41.72
N VAL A 348 36.69 20.19 41.37
CA VAL A 348 35.56 19.88 42.27
C VAL A 348 36.00 18.96 43.42
N VAL A 349 36.88 17.98 43.18
CA VAL A 349 37.45 17.12 44.23
C VAL A 349 38.40 17.89 45.16
N LEU A 350 39.11 18.91 44.66
CA LEU A 350 39.89 19.83 45.50
C LEU A 350 39.00 20.77 46.32
N GLU A 351 37.88 21.28 45.77
CA GLU A 351 36.93 22.11 46.53
C GLU A 351 36.20 21.33 47.65
N ILE A 352 35.90 20.05 47.43
CA ILE A 352 35.31 19.17 48.46
C ILE A 352 36.34 18.81 49.54
N LYS A 353 37.63 18.68 49.19
CA LYS A 353 38.70 18.36 50.15
C LYS A 353 39.18 19.58 50.95
N VAL A 354 39.07 20.78 50.38
CA VAL A 354 39.34 22.05 51.09
C VAL A 354 38.19 22.42 52.05
N SER A 355 36.93 22.09 51.72
CA SER A 355 35.79 22.27 52.65
C SER A 355 35.73 21.22 53.77
N GLY A 356 36.47 20.11 53.65
CA GLY A 356 36.50 19.03 54.64
C GLY A 356 37.65 19.10 55.67
N THR A 357 38.54 20.11 55.61
CA THR A 357 39.74 20.10 56.46
C THR A 357 40.21 21.48 56.94
N ILE A 358 39.35 22.23 57.65
CA ILE A 358 39.75 23.17 58.72
C ILE A 358 38.57 23.16 59.74
N ASN A 359 38.56 22.30 60.75
CA ASN A 359 39.33 22.24 62.01
C ASN A 359 38.77 23.12 63.14
N PHE A 360 38.36 22.39 64.20
CA PHE A 360 38.04 22.76 65.59
C PHE A 360 36.62 23.19 65.93
#